data_AF-A0A7Y6Y3I7-F1
#
_entry.id   AF-A0A7Y6Y3I7-F1
#
_cell.length_a   1.000
_cell.length_b   1.000
_cell.length_c   1.000
_cell.angle_alpha   90.00
_cell.angle_beta   90.00
_cell.angle_gamma   90.00
#
_symmetry.space_group_name_H-M   'P 1'
#
loop_
_entity.id
_entity.type
_entity.pdbx_description
1 polymer ?
#
loop_
_entity_poly.entity_id
_entity_poly.type
_entity_poly.pdbx_seq_one_letter_code
_entity_poly.pdbx_strand_id
1 'polypeptide(L)' 'EGTFVFRVKEDNTAERLLVNTGAATGRVVAVTGGIQSGDRVVVRGGERLREGQPVQLRDMASLASGR' A
#
# COMPACT_ATOMS: atom_id res chain seq x y z
N GLU A 1 -18.00 -6.80 -1.88
CA GLU A 1 -17.00 -5.80 -1.46
C GLU A 1 -16.02 -6.47 -0.52
N GLY A 2 -14.72 -6.23 -0.67
CA GLY A 2 -13.68 -6.87 0.13
C GLY A 2 -12.57 -5.89 0.47
N THR A 3 -11.78 -6.20 1.49
CA THR A 3 -10.61 -5.39 1.84
C THR A 3 -9.61 -5.43 0.71
N PHE A 4 -8.96 -4.31 0.44
CA PHE A 4 -7.97 -4.19 -0.62
C PHE A 4 -6.85 -3.27 -0.19
N VAL A 5 -5.71 -3.42 -0.86
CA VAL A 5 -4.58 -2.50 -0.78
C VAL A 5 -4.25 -2.00 -2.19
N PHE A 6 -3.48 -0.92 -2.25
CA PHE A 6 -2.85 -0.50 -3.50
C PHE A 6 -1.38 -0.90 -3.50
N ARG A 7 -0.99 -1.72 -4.47
CA ARG A 7 0.41 -1.98 -4.82
C ARG A 7 0.90 -0.94 -5.82
N VAL A 8 2.17 -0.57 -5.72
CA VAL A 8 2.86 0.27 -6.70
C VAL A 8 3.67 -0.64 -7.63
N LYS A 9 3.24 -0.72 -8.89
CA LYS A 9 3.94 -1.46 -9.94
C LYS A 9 5.30 -0.84 -10.27
N GLU A 10 6.10 -1.53 -11.07
CA GLU A 10 7.42 -1.05 -11.52
C GLU A 10 7.32 0.24 -12.34
N ASP A 11 6.21 0.41 -13.09
CA ASP A 11 5.89 1.61 -13.87
C ASP A 11 5.37 2.79 -13.04
N ASN A 12 5.43 2.70 -11.71
CA ASN A 12 4.89 3.70 -10.76
C ASN A 12 3.39 3.98 -10.92
N THR A 13 2.61 2.97 -11.29
CA THR A 13 1.14 3.04 -11.25
C THR A 13 0.56 2.21 -10.12
N ALA A 14 -0.59 2.64 -9.60
CA ALA A 14 -1.32 1.97 -8.53
C ALA A 14 -2.15 0.80 -9.07
N GLU A 15 -2.05 -0.35 -8.42
CA GLU A 15 -2.81 -1.56 -8.72
C GLU A 15 -3.63 -1.96 -7.50
N ARG A 16 -4.94 -2.14 -7.69
CA ARG A 16 -5.84 -2.52 -6.61
C ARG A 16 -5.82 -4.04 -6.42
N LEU A 17 -5.41 -4.50 -5.25
CA LEU A 17 -5.31 -5.92 -4.93
C LEU A 17 -6.26 -6.24 -3.78
N LEU A 18 -7.14 -7.21 -4.01
CA LEU A 18 -7.97 -7.76 -2.94
C LEU A 18 -7.10 -8.56 -1.98
N VAL A 19 -7.34 -8.37 -0.69
CA VAL A 19 -6.61 -9.03 0.38
C VAL A 19 -7.57 -9.47 1.46
N ASN A 20 -7.11 -10.41 2.29
CA ASN A 20 -7.75 -10.80 3.53
C ASN A 20 -7.02 -10.16 4.70
N THR A 21 -7.79 -9.72 5.70
CA THR A 21 -7.23 -9.23 6.96
C THR A 21 -7.38 -10.30 8.04
N GLY A 22 -6.33 -10.46 8.84
CA GLY A 22 -6.29 -11.39 9.96
C GLY A 22 -6.22 -10.65 11.30
N ALA A 23 -5.53 -11.24 12.27
CA ALA A 23 -5.37 -10.66 13.59
C ALA A 23 -4.71 -9.27 13.54
N ALA A 24 -5.19 -8.36 14.39
CA ALA A 24 -4.59 -7.06 14.62
C ALA A 24 -3.87 -7.04 15.98
N THR A 25 -2.76 -6.32 16.07
CA THR A 25 -2.01 -6.11 17.31
C THR A 25 -1.41 -4.71 17.31
N GLY A 26 -1.77 -3.89 18.29
CA GLY A 26 -1.33 -2.51 18.38
C GLY A 26 -1.69 -1.70 17.14
N ARG A 27 -0.68 -1.28 16.37
CA ARG A 27 -0.83 -0.46 15.16
C ARG A 27 -0.71 -1.24 13.85
N VAL A 28 -0.68 -2.57 13.89
CA VAL A 28 -0.53 -3.43 12.71
C VAL A 28 -1.65 -4.45 12.60
N VAL A 29 -1.96 -4.85 11.36
CA VAL A 29 -2.93 -5.89 11.02
C VAL A 29 -2.26 -6.91 10.09
N ALA A 30 -2.51 -8.19 10.32
CA ALA A 30 -2.06 -9.24 9.41
C ALA A 30 -2.81 -9.13 8.08
N VAL A 31 -2.09 -9.18 6.96
CA VAL A 31 -2.65 -9.11 5.60
C VAL A 31 -2.15 -10.32 4.82
N THR A 32 -3.07 -11.03 4.15
CA THR A 32 -2.75 -12.20 3.33
C THR A 32 -3.55 -12.20 2.03
N GLY A 33 -3.06 -12.94 1.04
CA GLY A 33 -3.71 -13.03 -0.28
C GLY A 33 -3.47 -11.79 -1.14
N GLY A 34 -3.37 -11.99 -2.45
CA GLY A 34 -3.20 -10.92 -3.44
C GLY A 34 -1.86 -10.16 -3.39
N ILE A 35 -1.04 -10.32 -2.34
CA ILE A 35 0.24 -9.63 -2.13
C ILE A 35 1.38 -10.62 -1.87
N GLN A 36 2.60 -10.24 -2.25
CA GLN A 36 3.81 -11.03 -2.09
C GLN A 36 4.93 -10.23 -1.41
N SER A 37 5.94 -10.94 -0.89
CA SER A 37 7.12 -10.30 -0.32
C SER A 37 7.85 -9.48 -1.39
N GLY A 38 8.26 -8.25 -1.02
CA GLY A 38 8.88 -7.29 -1.93
C GLY A 38 7.90 -6.33 -2.61
N ASP A 39 6.59 -6.59 -2.56
CA ASP A 39 5.59 -5.65 -3.08
C ASP A 39 5.64 -4.32 -2.31
N ARG A 40 5.67 -3.21 -3.05
CA ARG A 40 5.54 -1.86 -2.49
C ARG A 40 4.07 -1.52 -2.36
N VAL A 41 3.62 -1.21 -1.14
CA VAL A 41 2.22 -0.87 -0.86
C VAL A 41 2.04 0.57 -0.39
N VAL A 42 0.90 1.15 -0.72
CA VAL A 42 0.52 2.50 -0.31
C VAL A 42 -0.02 2.48 1.12
N VAL A 43 0.63 3.21 2.03
CA VAL A 43 0.22 3.35 3.44
C VAL A 43 -0.35 4.73 3.79
N ARG A 44 -0.24 5.70 2.87
CA ARG A 44 -0.77 7.07 3.00
C ARG A 44 -1.27 7.57 1.65
N GLY A 45 -2.45 8.19 1.61
CA GLY A 45 -3.03 8.75 0.39
C GLY A 45 -3.75 7.74 -0.51
N GLY A 46 -3.84 6.47 -0.09
CA GLY A 46 -4.47 5.40 -0.85
C GLY A 46 -5.98 5.58 -1.03
N GLU A 47 -6.64 6.32 -0.13
CA GLU A 47 -8.10 6.54 -0.20
C GLU A 47 -8.52 7.39 -1.41
N ARG A 48 -7.57 8.10 -2.03
CA ARG A 48 -7.80 8.95 -3.21
C ARG A 48 -7.39 8.28 -4.53
N LEU A 49 -6.77 7.10 -4.46
CA LEU A 49 -6.24 6.43 -5.64
C LEU A 49 -7.30 5.63 -6.39
N ARG A 50 -7.14 5.58 -7.72
CA ARG A 50 -7.86 4.69 -8.63
C ARG A 50 -6.89 3.68 -9.23
N GLU A 51 -7.43 2.58 -9.73
CA GLU A 51 -6.66 1.59 -10.49
C GLU A 51 -5.98 2.25 -11.71
N GLY A 52 -4.70 1.93 -11.92
CA GLY A 52 -3.87 2.48 -12.99
C GLY A 52 -3.40 3.92 -12.75
N GLN A 53 -3.80 4.57 -11.65
CA GLN A 53 -3.41 5.95 -11.39
C GLN A 53 -1.89 6.05 -11.15
N PRO A 54 -1.18 6.96 -11.83
CA PRO A 54 0.23 7.19 -11.58
C PRO A 54 0.44 7.74 -10.16
N VAL A 55 1.51 7.28 -9.53
CA VAL A 55 1.90 7.70 -8.18
C VAL A 55 3.34 8.18 -8.18
N GLN A 56 3.65 9.06 -7.24
CA GLN A 56 5.01 9.49 -6.99
C GLN A 56 5.45 8.97 -5.63
N LEU A 57 6.51 8.15 -5.63
CA LEU A 57 7.09 7.64 -4.41
C LEU A 57 7.77 8.81 -3.67
N ARG A 58 7.38 9.02 -2.41
CA ARG A 58 8.10 9.91 -1.51
C ARG A 58 9.08 9.09 -0.69
N ASP A 59 10.35 9.47 -0.73
CA ASP A 59 11.36 8.80 0.08
C ASP A 59 11.05 8.94 1.57
N MET A 60 10.93 7.79 2.25
CA MET A 60 10.66 7.71 3.68
C MET A 60 11.78 8.37 4.51
N ALA A 61 13.01 8.43 3.98
CA ALA A 61 14.14 9.14 4.60
C ALA A 61 13.88 10.65 4.73
N SER A 62 13.17 11.26 3.78
CA SER A 62 12.80 12.68 3.83
C SER A 62 11.69 12.99 4.85
N LEU A 63 10.85 11.99 5.19
CA LEU A 63 9.76 12.12 6.15
C LEU A 63 10.21 11.91 7.61
N ALA A 64 11.30 11.16 7.82
CA ALA A 64 11.88 10.92 9.15
C ALA A 64 12.81 12.06 9.62
N SER A 65 13.36 12.84 8.68
CA SER A 65 14.36 13.88 8.94
C SER A 65 13.77 15.28 9.20
N GLY A 66 12.44 15.38 9.30
CA GLY A 66 11.71 16.65 9.48
C GLY A 66 11.43 17.05 10.95
N ARG A 67 12.25 16.60 11.91
CA ARG A 67 12.25 17.12 13.28
C ARG A 67 13.67 17.41 13.74
#